data_AF-A0A816FRE2-F1
#
_entry.id   AF-A0A816FRE2-F1
#
_cell.length_a   1.000
_cell.length_b   1.000
_cell.length_c   1.000
_cell.angle_alpha   90.00
_cell.angle_beta   90.00
_cell.angle_gamma   90.00
#
_symmetry.space_group_name_H-M   'P 1'
#
loop_
_entity.id
_entity.type
_entity.pdbx_description
1 polymer ?
#
loop_
_entity_poly.entity_id
_entity_poly.type
_entity_poly.pdbx_seq_one_letter_code
_entity_poly.pdbx_strand_id
1 'polypeptide(L)'
;DYNWWWRSFLTSGFTAVYVFLYSGFYFVTELKISDGISRFFYFGYTLMITFSLFLLTGTIGFLACFWFVRIIYSVIKFDYMKQPSINDISNYFK
;
A
#
# COMPACT_ATOMS: atom_id res chain seq x y z
N ASP A 1 13.50 2.49 -13.44
CA ASP A 1 12.11 2.19 -13.01
C ASP A 1 11.49 3.27 -12.16
N TYR A 2 10.76 4.17 -12.81
CA TYR A 2 10.16 5.36 -12.20
C TYR A 2 8.69 5.16 -11.80
N ASN A 3 8.16 3.92 -11.78
CA ASN A 3 6.73 3.64 -11.50
C ASN A 3 6.52 2.79 -10.23
N TRP A 4 7.57 2.53 -9.46
CA TRP A 4 7.53 1.63 -8.29
C TRP A 4 6.50 2.09 -7.24
N TRP A 5 6.40 3.39 -7.04
CA TRP A 5 5.46 4.03 -6.12
C TRP A 5 3.98 3.76 -6.45
N TRP A 6 3.60 3.76 -7.74
CA TRP A 6 2.23 3.48 -8.15
C TRP A 6 1.85 2.02 -7.93
N ARG A 7 2.81 1.11 -8.16
CA ARG A 7 2.61 -0.33 -7.94
C ARG A 7 2.43 -0.65 -6.45
N SER A 8 3.21 -0.02 -5.56
CA SER A 8 3.07 -0.19 -4.12
C SER A 8 1.71 0.29 -3.61
N PHE A 9 1.25 1.47 -4.08
CA PHE A 9 -0.06 2.03 -3.72
C PHE A 9 -1.23 1.16 -4.18
N LEU A 10 -1.21 0.71 -5.43
CA LEU A 10 -2.27 -0.16 -5.97
C LEU A 10 -2.37 -1.51 -5.26
N THR A 11 -1.23 -2.07 -4.84
CA THR A 11 -1.19 -3.40 -4.20
C THR A 11 -1.84 -3.37 -2.82
N SER A 12 -1.57 -2.35 -1.99
CA SER A 12 -2.19 -2.24 -0.67
C SER A 12 -3.65 -1.79 -0.71
N GLY A 13 -4.03 -0.98 -1.71
CA GLY A 13 -5.41 -0.52 -1.90
C GLY A 13 -6.38 -1.61 -2.38
N PHE A 14 -5.89 -2.71 -2.99
CA PHE A 14 -6.75 -3.74 -3.59
C PHE A 14 -7.72 -4.41 -2.60
N THR A 15 -7.41 -4.38 -1.30
CA THR A 15 -8.31 -4.89 -0.25
C THR A 15 -9.66 -4.16 -0.23
N ALA A 16 -9.68 -2.86 -0.54
CA ALA A 16 -10.92 -2.09 -0.63
C ALA A 16 -11.76 -2.44 -1.87
N VAL A 17 -11.10 -2.87 -2.96
CA VAL A 17 -11.78 -3.38 -4.16
C VAL A 17 -12.53 -4.67 -3.86
N TYR A 18 -11.94 -5.55 -3.04
CA TYR A 18 -12.62 -6.76 -2.56
C TYR A 18 -13.89 -6.42 -1.75
N VAL A 19 -13.80 -5.46 -0.83
CA VAL A 19 -14.97 -5.02 -0.03
C VAL A 19 -16.06 -4.39 -0.91
N PHE A 20 -15.67 -3.62 -1.93
CA PHE A 20 -16.60 -3.04 -2.90
C PHE A 20 -17.34 -4.10 -3.72
N LEU A 21 -16.60 -5.08 -4.26
CA LEU A 21 -17.19 -6.20 -4.99
C LEU A 21 -18.11 -7.05 -4.11
N TYR A 22 -17.72 -7.29 -2.85
CA TYR A 22 -18.55 -8.03 -1.90
C TYR A 22 -19.87 -7.30 -1.61
N SER A 23 -19.84 -5.98 -1.38
CA SER A 23 -21.05 -5.21 -1.16
C SER A 23 -21.93 -5.14 -2.41
N GLY A 24 -21.33 -5.10 -3.61
CA GLY A 24 -22.07 -5.17 -4.87
C GLY A 24 -22.76 -6.53 -5.07
N PHE A 25 -22.08 -7.62 -4.75
CA PHE A 25 -22.67 -8.96 -4.78
C PHE A 25 -23.85 -9.08 -3.79
N TYR A 26 -23.66 -8.61 -2.56
CA TYR A 26 -24.70 -8.58 -1.52
C TYR A 26 -25.94 -7.78 -1.96
N PHE A 27 -25.74 -6.67 -2.67
CA PHE A 27 -26.83 -5.88 -3.23
C PHE A 27 -27.66 -6.65 -4.27
N VAL A 28 -27.04 -7.50 -5.09
CA VAL A 28 -27.72 -8.27 -6.13
C VAL A 28 -28.44 -9.49 -5.56
N THR A 29 -27.89 -10.15 -4.55
CA THR A 29 -28.46 -11.40 -4.01
C THR A 29 -29.50 -11.20 -2.92
N GLU A 30 -29.39 -10.16 -2.09
CA GLU A 30 -30.18 -10.03 -0.84
C GLU A 30 -31.16 -8.85 -0.83
N LEU A 31 -30.90 -7.75 -1.58
CA LEU A 31 -31.71 -6.54 -1.46
C LEU A 31 -32.96 -6.55 -2.38
N LYS A 32 -34.07 -7.10 -1.88
CA LYS A 32 -35.44 -6.85 -2.38
C LYS A 32 -35.99 -5.49 -1.93
N ILE A 33 -35.26 -4.40 -2.14
CA ILE A 33 -35.74 -3.05 -1.83
C ILE A 33 -36.48 -2.47 -3.06
N SER A 34 -37.80 -2.34 -2.92
CA SER A 34 -38.71 -1.86 -3.96
C SER A 34 -38.33 -0.44 -4.44
N ASP A 35 -37.92 0.44 -3.53
CA ASP A 35 -37.64 1.84 -3.84
C ASP A 35 -36.26 2.06 -4.47
N GLY A 36 -36.24 2.53 -5.72
CA GLY A 36 -35.01 2.79 -6.47
C GLY A 36 -34.11 3.88 -5.86
N ILE A 37 -34.71 4.85 -5.14
CA ILE A 37 -33.99 5.96 -4.52
C ILE A 37 -33.12 5.46 -3.37
N SER A 38 -33.65 4.62 -2.49
CA SER A 38 -32.90 4.01 -1.37
C SER A 38 -31.74 3.14 -1.85
N ARG A 39 -31.92 2.45 -2.98
CA ARG A 39 -30.86 1.68 -3.65
C ARG A 39 -29.71 2.56 -4.14
N PHE A 40 -30.01 3.73 -4.71
CA PHE A 40 -29.00 4.69 -5.14
C PHE A 40 -28.18 5.23 -3.97
N PHE A 41 -28.84 5.63 -2.88
CA PHE A 41 -28.16 6.08 -1.67
C PHE A 41 -27.27 4.98 -1.07
N TYR A 42 -27.77 3.75 -0.95
CA TYR A 42 -26.98 2.61 -0.46
C TYR A 42 -25.69 2.40 -1.28
N PHE A 43 -25.81 2.36 -2.61
CA PHE A 43 -24.66 2.20 -3.49
C PHE A 43 -23.67 3.37 -3.35
N GLY A 44 -24.18 4.60 -3.27
CA GLY A 44 -23.37 5.79 -3.05
C GLY A 44 -22.58 5.74 -1.73
N TYR A 45 -23.23 5.37 -0.62
CA TYR A 45 -22.57 5.28 0.69
C TYR A 45 -21.48 4.19 0.71
N THR A 46 -21.77 3.01 0.17
CA THR A 46 -20.78 1.93 0.08
C THR A 46 -19.60 2.34 -0.81
N LEU A 47 -19.85 2.99 -1.95
CA LEU A 47 -18.80 3.48 -2.83
C LEU A 47 -17.92 4.52 -2.12
N MET A 48 -18.51 5.48 -1.40
CA MET A 48 -17.74 6.48 -0.65
C MET A 48 -16.88 5.85 0.44
N ILE A 49 -17.41 4.88 1.19
CA ILE A 49 -16.68 4.19 2.28
C ILE A 49 -15.51 3.38 1.71
N THR A 50 -15.78 2.56 0.69
CA THR A 50 -14.76 1.70 0.07
C THR A 50 -13.69 2.52 -0.66
N PHE A 51 -14.07 3.62 -1.32
CA PHE A 51 -13.11 4.56 -1.91
C PHE A 51 -12.24 5.25 -0.84
N SER A 52 -12.82 5.63 0.30
CA SER A 52 -12.05 6.21 1.41
C SER A 52 -11.08 5.19 2.00
N LEU A 53 -11.50 3.94 2.18
CA LEU A 53 -10.61 2.84 2.61
C LEU A 53 -9.50 2.59 1.59
N PHE A 54 -9.81 2.60 0.28
CA PHE A 54 -8.82 2.46 -0.78
C PHE A 54 -7.73 3.53 -0.68
N LEU A 55 -8.12 4.79 -0.48
CA LEU A 55 -7.16 5.89 -0.34
C LEU A 55 -6.35 5.81 0.95
N LEU A 56 -7.00 5.54 2.09
CA LEU A 56 -6.34 5.44 3.39
C LEU A 56 -5.34 4.27 3.43
N THR A 57 -5.80 3.06 3.10
CA THR A 57 -4.95 1.85 3.09
C THR A 57 -3.90 1.90 1.97
N GLY A 58 -4.22 2.50 0.82
CA GLY A 58 -3.27 2.81 -0.25
C GLY A 58 -2.14 3.72 0.24
N THR A 59 -2.48 4.81 0.93
CA THR A 59 -1.50 5.79 1.44
C THR A 59 -0.62 5.19 2.54
N ILE A 60 -1.21 4.45 3.48
CA ILE A 60 -0.44 3.79 4.55
C ILE A 60 0.54 2.76 3.97
N GLY A 61 0.11 1.94 3.00
CA GLY A 61 0.98 0.98 2.33
C GLY A 61 2.11 1.65 1.55
N PHE A 62 1.80 2.75 0.85
CA PHE A 62 2.82 3.54 0.15
C PHE A 62 3.87 4.11 1.10
N LEU A 63 3.44 4.71 2.22
CA LEU A 63 4.35 5.26 3.23
C LEU A 63 5.22 4.18 3.87
N ALA A 64 4.66 3.00 4.16
CA ALA A 64 5.41 1.87 4.71
C ALA A 64 6.51 1.40 3.73
N CYS A 65 6.18 1.23 2.44
CA CYS A 65 7.17 0.89 1.41
C CYS A 65 8.23 1.98 1.25
N PHE A 66 7.84 3.26 1.27
CA PHE A 66 8.78 4.38 1.17
C PHE A 66 9.77 4.42 2.34
N TRP A 67 9.27 4.18 3.56
CA TRP A 67 10.11 4.14 4.76
C TRP A 67 11.08 2.97 4.72
N PHE A 68 10.60 1.78 4.32
CA PHE A 68 11.44 0.60 4.13
C PHE A 68 12.59 0.83 3.16
N VAL A 69 12.31 1.43 2.00
CA VAL A 69 13.34 1.76 1.00
C VAL A 69 14.39 2.71 1.59
N ARG A 70 13.97 3.72 2.36
CA ARG A 70 14.89 4.68 3.00
C ARG A 70 15.82 3.99 4.01
N ILE A 71 15.33 2.99 4.73
CA ILE A 71 16.15 2.21 5.67
C ILE A 71 17.23 1.43 4.93
N ILE A 72 16.87 0.72 3.86
CA ILE A 72 17.86 -0.04 3.07
C ILE A 72 18.99 0.86 2.58
N TYR A 73 18.66 2.01 1.99
CA TYR A 73 19.67 2.96 1.52
C TYR A 73 20.52 3.54 2.65
N SER A 74 19.93 3.75 3.83
CA SER A 74 20.66 4.22 5.02
C SER A 74 21.67 3.16 5.51
N VAL A 75 21.24 1.91 5.67
CA VAL A 75 22.08 0.79 6.13
C VAL A 75 23.27 0.57 5.21
N ILE A 76 23.02 0.53 3.89
CA ILE A 76 24.07 0.39 2.88
C ILE A 76 25.10 1.51 2.99
N LYS A 77 24.65 2.75 3.21
CA LYS A 77 25.55 3.90 3.38
C LYS A 77 26.41 3.80 4.64
N PHE A 78 25.86 3.28 5.74
CA PHE A 78 26.63 3.04 6.97
C PHE A 78 27.70 1.97 6.79
N ASP A 79 27.43 0.93 5.99
CA ASP A 79 28.38 -0.15 5.71
C ASP A 79 29.63 0.37 4.99
N TYR A 80 29.44 1.16 3.92
CA TYR A 80 30.55 1.80 3.21
C TYR A 80 31.39 2.74 4.08
N MET A 81 30.79 3.38 5.08
CA MET A 81 31.52 4.27 5.99
C MET A 81 32.27 3.53 7.10
N LYS A 82 31.91 2.28 7.41
CA LYS A 82 32.53 1.48 8.46
C LYS A 82 33.58 0.49 7.92
N GLN A 83 33.73 0.42 6.60
CA GLN A 83 34.65 -0.50 5.95
C GLN A 83 36.11 -0.10 6.26
N PRO A 84 36.91 -0.95 6.93
CA PRO A 84 38.32 -0.66 7.16
C PRO A 84 39.05 -0.58 5.83
N SER A 85 39.98 0.37 5.69
CA SER A 85 40.72 0.52 4.44
C SER A 85 41.52 -0.77 4.18
N ILE A 86 41.67 -1.18 2.92
CA ILE A 86 42.42 -2.40 2.55
C ILE A 86 43.85 -2.36 3.16
N ASN A 87 44.40 -1.16 3.33
CA ASN A 87 45.70 -0.92 3.94
C ASN A 87 45.71 -1.18 5.46
N ASP A 88 44.60 -0.93 6.16
CA ASP A 88 44.45 -1.27 7.58
C ASP A 88 44.35 -2.79 7.76
N ILE A 89 43.61 -3.48 6.89
CA ILE A 89 43.48 -4.95 6.91
C ILE A 89 44.85 -5.61 6.69
N SER A 90 45.66 -5.09 5.76
CA SER A 90 47.03 -5.59 5.52
C SER A 90 47.95 -5.50 6.73
N ASN A 91 47.72 -4.57 7.68
CA ASN A 91 48.51 -4.44 8.90
C ASN A 91 48.11 -5.42 10.02
N TYR A 92 46.91 -6.03 9.97
CA TYR A 92 46.51 -7.08 10.92
C TYR A 92 47.07 -8.46 10.56
N PHE A 93 47.45 -8.66 9.29
CA PHE A 93 48.00 -9.91 8.78
C PHE A 93 49.53 -9.91 8.68
N LYS A 94 50.20 -8.88 9.19
CA LYS A 94 51.66 -8.73 9.22
C LYS A 94 52.15 -8.75 10.66
#